data_AF-A0A0Q7S017-F1
#
_entry.id   AF-A0A0Q7S017-F1
#
_cell.length_a   1.000
_cell.length_b   1.000
_cell.length_c   1.000
_cell.angle_alpha   90.00
_cell.angle_beta   90.00
_cell.angle_gamma   90.00
#
_symmetry.space_group_name_H-M   'P 1'
#
loop_
_entity.id
_entity.type
_entity.pdbx_description
1 polymer ?
#
loop_
_entity_poly.entity_id
_entity_poly.type
_entity_poly.pdbx_seq_one_letter_code
_entity_poly.pdbx_strand_id
1 'polypeptide(L)'
;MTAKNAFVAATLAVASLGAFAQLQPVDTADPVAPLVNQLDLDKYKATIKGLTQFGDRRQGTARNRAALDWIEAQLKRYGCTNTERLRYDFTEPAKRGPVQLQPLRAGGPAAQAAARCSAGARPSA
;
A
#
# COMPACT_ATOMS: atom_id res chain seq x y z
N MET A 1 19.21 -1.50 -84.12
CA MET A 1 20.49 -1.78 -83.42
C MET A 1 20.37 -1.05 -82.08
N THR A 2 20.12 -1.71 -80.95
CA THR A 2 21.04 -2.61 -80.24
C THR A 2 20.23 -3.59 -79.37
N ALA A 3 20.50 -4.88 -79.48
CA ALA A 3 19.95 -5.91 -78.59
C ALA A 3 20.71 -5.93 -77.25
N LYS A 4 20.07 -6.36 -76.16
CA LYS A 4 20.43 -7.59 -75.42
C LYS A 4 19.81 -7.69 -74.01
N ASN A 5 19.25 -8.88 -73.77
CA ASN A 5 19.25 -9.64 -72.51
C ASN A 5 18.05 -9.53 -71.56
N ALA A 6 17.14 -10.49 -71.77
CA ALA A 6 16.35 -11.11 -70.72
C ALA A 6 17.27 -11.79 -69.68
N PHE A 7 17.00 -11.64 -68.38
CA PHE A 7 17.42 -12.60 -67.36
C PHE A 7 16.55 -12.48 -66.09
N VAL A 8 15.83 -13.58 -65.82
CA VAL A 8 15.55 -14.16 -64.49
C VAL A 8 14.51 -13.50 -63.58
N ALA A 9 13.38 -14.21 -63.48
CA ALA A 9 12.48 -14.23 -62.35
C ALA A 9 13.24 -14.62 -61.06
N ALA A 10 13.20 -13.76 -60.06
CA ALA A 10 13.63 -14.08 -58.70
C ALA A 10 12.45 -13.83 -57.75
N THR A 11 11.68 -14.88 -57.52
CA THR A 11 10.78 -15.02 -56.38
C THR A 11 11.59 -14.95 -55.09
N LEU A 12 11.60 -13.80 -54.41
CA LEU A 12 12.06 -13.71 -53.03
C LEU A 12 10.85 -13.94 -52.11
N ALA A 13 10.71 -15.19 -51.66
CA ALA A 13 9.90 -15.52 -50.50
C ALA A 13 10.58 -14.93 -49.26
N VAL A 14 10.04 -13.82 -48.74
CA VAL A 14 10.45 -13.28 -47.44
C VAL A 14 9.83 -14.18 -46.37
N ALA A 15 10.62 -15.14 -45.89
CA ALA A 15 10.31 -15.92 -44.71
C ALA A 15 10.45 -15.02 -43.47
N SER A 16 9.38 -14.30 -43.15
CA SER A 16 9.23 -13.60 -41.88
C SER A 16 9.15 -14.64 -40.76
N LEU A 17 10.28 -14.98 -40.16
CA LEU A 17 10.35 -15.67 -38.86
C LEU A 17 9.87 -14.71 -37.77
N GLY A 18 8.56 -14.45 -37.75
CA GLY A 18 7.88 -13.92 -36.59
C GLY A 18 7.83 -15.04 -35.56
N ALA A 19 8.66 -14.93 -34.52
CA ALA A 19 8.52 -15.73 -33.31
C ALA A 19 7.19 -15.39 -32.65
N PHE A 20 6.11 -16.03 -33.11
CA PHE A 20 4.89 -16.15 -32.32
C PHE A 20 5.28 -16.96 -31.09
N ALA A 21 5.38 -16.28 -29.95
CA ALA A 21 5.39 -16.91 -28.65
C ALA A 21 4.16 -17.83 -28.58
N GLN A 22 4.41 -19.13 -28.71
CA GLN A 22 3.38 -20.15 -28.54
C GLN A 22 2.89 -20.00 -27.10
N LEU A 23 1.65 -19.52 -26.90
CA LEU A 23 0.97 -19.65 -25.62
C LEU A 23 0.82 -21.15 -25.36
N GLN A 24 1.76 -21.69 -24.57
CA GLN A 24 1.68 -23.05 -24.08
C GLN A 24 0.38 -23.18 -23.26
N PRO A 25 -0.41 -24.25 -23.43
CA PRO A 25 -1.54 -24.54 -22.57
C PRO A 25 -1.07 -24.54 -21.12
N VAL A 26 -1.69 -23.73 -20.26
CA VAL A 26 -1.42 -23.77 -18.82
C VAL A 26 -1.86 -25.15 -18.34
N ASP A 27 -0.89 -25.97 -17.95
CA ASP A 27 -1.14 -27.25 -17.31
C ASP A 27 -1.94 -26.99 -16.02
N THR A 28 -3.19 -27.46 -15.97
CA THR A 28 -4.17 -27.05 -14.96
C THR A 28 -3.93 -27.65 -13.57
N ALA A 29 -2.86 -28.42 -13.39
CA ALA A 29 -2.53 -29.07 -12.13
C ALA A 29 -2.12 -28.07 -11.04
N ASP A 30 -1.46 -26.97 -11.41
CA ASP A 30 -1.18 -25.85 -10.51
C ASP A 30 -1.01 -24.52 -11.29
N PRO A 31 -2.06 -23.68 -11.36
CA PRO A 31 -1.97 -22.37 -12.02
C PRO A 31 -1.08 -21.36 -11.27
N VAL A 32 -0.65 -21.66 -10.04
CA VAL A 32 0.14 -20.75 -9.18
C VAL A 32 1.64 -20.90 -9.43
N ALA A 33 2.15 -22.12 -9.64
CA ALA A 33 3.55 -22.39 -9.92
C ALA A 33 4.18 -21.48 -11.00
N PRO A 34 3.56 -21.27 -12.19
CA PRO A 34 4.14 -20.37 -13.20
C PRO A 34 4.15 -18.89 -12.75
N LEU A 35 3.21 -18.45 -11.91
CA LEU A 35 3.18 -17.08 -11.36
C LEU A 35 4.32 -16.87 -10.36
N VAL A 36 4.56 -17.86 -9.49
CA VAL A 36 5.66 -17.82 -8.51
C VAL A 36 7.01 -17.84 -9.20
N ASN A 37 7.17 -18.60 -10.29
CA ASN A 37 8.40 -18.65 -11.07
C ASN A 37 8.74 -17.32 -11.78
N GLN A 38 7.78 -16.41 -11.96
CA GLN A 38 8.01 -15.08 -12.51
C GLN A 38 8.50 -14.07 -11.45
N LEU A 39 8.44 -14.40 -10.17
CA LEU A 39 8.92 -13.54 -9.09
C LEU A 39 10.45 -13.46 -9.11
N ASP A 40 10.96 -12.24 -9.05
CA ASP A 40 12.38 -11.95 -9.17
C ASP A 40 12.84 -11.09 -7.97
N LEU A 41 13.84 -11.59 -7.25
CA LEU A 41 14.34 -10.94 -6.04
C LEU A 41 15.05 -9.62 -6.31
N ASP A 42 15.69 -9.48 -7.47
CA ASP A 42 16.41 -8.26 -7.83
C ASP A 42 15.43 -7.16 -8.22
N LYS A 43 14.34 -7.49 -8.93
CA LYS A 43 13.22 -6.56 -9.19
C LYS A 43 12.56 -6.10 -7.90
N TYR A 44 12.35 -7.00 -6.93
CA TYR A 44 11.80 -6.65 -5.63
C TYR A 44 12.72 -5.65 -4.89
N LYS A 45 14.01 -5.98 -4.77
CA LYS A 45 14.99 -5.10 -4.13
C LYS A 45 15.12 -3.74 -4.83
N ALA A 46 15.12 -3.72 -6.16
CA ALA A 46 15.16 -2.49 -6.95
C ALA A 46 13.94 -1.61 -6.68
N THR A 47 12.75 -2.21 -6.55
CA THR A 47 11.52 -1.48 -6.23
C THR A 47 11.57 -0.88 -4.83
N ILE A 48 12.01 -1.65 -3.82
CA ILE A 48 12.20 -1.13 -2.45
C ILE A 48 13.21 0.01 -2.43
N LYS A 49 14.35 -0.14 -3.12
CA LYS A 49 15.36 0.91 -3.25
C LYS A 49 14.81 2.17 -3.93
N GLY A 50 13.97 2.02 -4.95
CA GLY A 50 13.28 3.15 -5.58
C GLY A 50 12.33 3.86 -4.62
N LEU A 51 11.64 3.12 -3.75
CA LEU A 51 10.72 3.70 -2.76
C LEU A 51 11.43 4.44 -1.62
N THR A 52 12.67 4.06 -1.27
CA THR A 52 13.41 4.73 -0.19
C THR A 52 13.84 6.15 -0.55
N GLN A 53 13.97 6.48 -1.84
CA GLN A 53 14.41 7.81 -2.30
C GLN A 53 13.47 8.96 -1.88
N PHE A 54 12.20 8.65 -1.58
CA PHE A 54 11.20 9.64 -1.17
C PHE A 54 11.27 9.98 0.31
N GLY A 55 12.00 9.21 1.13
CA GLY A 55 12.09 9.43 2.58
C GLY A 55 10.76 9.25 3.31
N ASP A 56 10.47 10.17 4.25
CA ASP A 56 9.25 10.14 5.06
C ASP A 56 8.00 10.50 4.24
N ARG A 57 7.14 9.49 4.00
CA ARG A 57 5.94 9.54 3.14
C ARG A 57 4.65 9.68 3.95
N ARG A 58 4.64 10.61 4.91
CA ARG A 58 3.41 10.89 5.69
C ARG A 58 2.28 11.37 4.80
N GLN A 59 1.06 11.03 5.18
CA GLN A 59 -0.16 11.48 4.52
C GLN A 59 -0.18 13.01 4.38
N GLY A 60 -0.74 13.51 3.26
CA GLY A 60 -0.88 14.95 2.99
C GLY A 60 0.41 15.66 2.54
N THR A 61 1.58 15.01 2.65
CA THR A 61 2.85 15.61 2.24
C THR A 61 3.08 15.58 0.73
N ALA A 62 3.91 16.51 0.23
CA ALA A 62 4.34 16.50 -1.17
C ALA A 62 5.16 15.26 -1.52
N ARG A 63 5.97 14.75 -0.58
CA ARG A 63 6.76 13.52 -0.75
C ARG A 63 5.87 12.30 -0.97
N ASN A 64 4.78 12.18 -0.21
CA ASN A 64 3.81 11.11 -0.41
C ASN A 64 3.13 11.20 -1.78
N ARG A 65 2.76 12.41 -2.24
CA ARG A 65 2.21 12.58 -3.59
C ARG A 65 3.21 12.15 -4.68
N ALA A 66 4.46 12.58 -4.58
CA ALA A 66 5.52 12.19 -5.51
C ALA A 66 5.78 10.67 -5.52
N ALA A 67 5.74 10.03 -4.35
CA ALA A 67 5.86 8.58 -4.26
C ALA A 67 4.68 7.85 -4.93
N LEU A 68 3.44 8.33 -4.74
CA LEU A 68 2.26 7.79 -5.42
C LEU A 68 2.36 7.94 -6.95
N ASP A 69 2.82 9.10 -7.43
CA ASP A 69 3.01 9.35 -8.87
C ASP A 69 4.05 8.39 -9.47
N TRP A 70 5.12 8.11 -8.72
CA TRP A 70 6.13 7.14 -9.12
C TRP A 70 5.58 5.70 -9.15
N ILE A 71 4.80 5.28 -8.14
CA ILE A 71 4.16 3.96 -8.11
C ILE A 71 3.23 3.80 -9.31
N GLU A 72 2.43 4.81 -9.60
CA GLU A 72 1.51 4.80 -10.75
C GLU A 72 2.27 4.65 -12.08
N ALA A 73 3.41 5.33 -12.23
CA ALA A 73 4.27 5.15 -13.40
C ALA A 73 4.84 3.73 -13.49
N GLN A 74 5.23 3.11 -12.37
CA GLN A 74 5.68 1.71 -12.38
C GLN A 74 4.57 0.75 -12.82
N LEU A 75 3.36 0.92 -12.29
CA LEU A 75 2.21 0.08 -12.65
C LEU A 75 1.89 0.18 -14.15
N LYS A 76 1.90 1.39 -14.72
CA LYS A 76 1.72 1.59 -16.17
C LYS A 76 2.81 0.90 -16.98
N ARG A 77 4.08 0.98 -16.54
CA ARG A 77 5.21 0.30 -17.20
C ARG A 77 5.08 -1.22 -17.19
N TYR A 78 4.47 -1.79 -16.16
CA TYR A 78 4.20 -3.23 -16.08
C TYR A 78 2.97 -3.67 -16.88
N GLY A 79 2.26 -2.74 -17.54
CA GLY A 79 1.10 -3.04 -18.37
C GLY A 79 -0.23 -3.00 -17.61
N CYS A 80 -0.28 -2.48 -16.38
CA CYS A 80 -1.54 -2.28 -15.68
C CYS A 80 -2.33 -1.13 -16.34
N THR A 81 -3.41 -1.46 -17.05
CA THR A 81 -4.21 -0.50 -17.81
C THR A 81 -5.23 0.25 -16.95
N ASN A 82 -5.78 -0.40 -15.92
CA ASN A 82 -6.78 0.17 -15.03
C ASN A 82 -6.17 0.71 -13.72
N THR A 83 -5.20 1.62 -13.85
CA THR A 83 -4.54 2.23 -12.67
C THR A 83 -5.23 3.54 -12.32
N GLU A 84 -5.84 3.62 -11.15
CA GLU A 84 -6.58 4.80 -10.68
C GLU A 84 -6.15 5.25 -9.28
N ARG A 85 -6.35 6.53 -8.96
CA ARG A 85 -6.04 7.10 -7.65
C ARG A 85 -7.29 7.22 -6.79
N LEU A 86 -7.39 6.33 -5.79
CA LEU A 86 -8.45 6.39 -4.80
C LEU A 86 -8.07 7.35 -3.67
N ARG A 87 -9.00 8.25 -3.30
CA ARG A 87 -8.85 9.15 -2.16
C ARG A 87 -9.78 8.68 -1.04
N TYR A 88 -9.20 8.49 0.14
CA TYR A 88 -9.93 8.23 1.35
C TYR A 88 -9.75 9.39 2.32
N ASP A 89 -10.85 9.81 2.93
CA ASP A 89 -10.81 10.75 4.03
C ASP A 89 -10.49 9.98 5.31
N PHE A 90 -9.32 10.25 5.87
CA PHE A 90 -8.92 9.68 7.15
C PHE A 90 -9.48 10.53 8.28
N THR A 91 -10.54 10.05 8.91
CA THR A 91 -11.07 10.64 10.14
C THR A 91 -10.29 10.05 11.31
N GLU A 92 -9.53 10.86 12.03
CA GLU A 92 -8.81 10.39 13.21
C GLU A 92 -9.84 9.82 14.21
N PRO A 93 -9.68 8.56 14.67
CA PRO A 93 -10.60 7.98 15.63
C PRO A 93 -10.63 8.87 16.88
N ALA A 94 -11.84 9.16 17.37
CA ALA A 94 -12.03 10.02 18.53
C ALA A 94 -11.05 9.62 19.64
N LYS A 95 -10.19 10.55 20.04
CA LYS A 95 -9.18 10.34 21.07
C LYS A 95 -9.92 9.79 22.29
N ARG A 96 -9.66 8.53 22.66
CA ARG A 96 -10.34 7.87 23.78
C ARG A 96 -10.09 8.76 25.00
N GLY A 97 -11.15 9.40 25.49
CA GLY A 97 -11.07 10.26 26.66
C GLY A 97 -10.51 9.49 27.84
N PRO A 98 -10.00 10.16 28.89
CA PRO A 98 -9.56 9.47 30.09
C PRO A 98 -10.69 8.56 30.56
N VAL A 99 -10.36 7.29 30.79
CA VAL A 99 -11.30 6.34 31.40
C VAL A 99 -11.68 6.94 32.74
N GLN A 100 -12.88 7.53 32.83
CA GLN A 100 -13.44 7.91 34.12
C GLN A 100 -13.77 6.61 34.82
N LEU A 101 -12.84 6.13 35.64
CA LEU A 101 -13.12 5.08 36.62
C LEU A 101 -14.21 5.66 37.52
N GLN A 102 -15.48 5.26 37.32
CA GLN A 102 -16.51 5.57 38.29
C GLN A 102 -16.07 4.93 39.61
N PRO A 103 -15.91 5.71 40.70
CA PRO A 103 -15.67 5.10 41.99
C PRO A 103 -16.84 4.19 42.30
N LEU A 104 -16.56 2.92 42.65
CA LEU A 104 -17.57 2.02 43.20
C LEU A 104 -18.24 2.77 44.36
N ARG A 105 -19.53 3.09 44.23
CA ARG A 105 -20.29 3.67 45.33
C ARG A 105 -20.29 2.67 46.48
N ALA A 106 -19.46 2.91 47.50
CA ALA A 106 -19.57 2.25 48.80
C ALA A 106 -20.82 2.78 49.51
N GLY A 107 -22.00 2.36 49.05
CA GLY A 107 -23.28 2.61 49.70
C GLY A 107 -23.57 1.51 50.71
N GLY A 108 -22.93 1.58 51.88
CA GLY A 108 -23.26 0.76 53.05
C GLY A 108 -23.49 1.66 54.26
N PRO A 109 -24.60 1.50 55.03
CA PRO A 109 -24.92 2.38 56.13
C PRO A 109 -24.10 2.01 57.38
N ALA A 110 -22.92 2.57 57.54
CA ALA A 110 -22.14 2.45 58.78
C ALA A 110 -21.16 3.62 58.95
N ALA A 111 -21.68 4.83 59.13
CA ALA A 111 -20.85 5.95 59.60
C ALA A 111 -21.69 6.95 60.43
N GLN A 112 -22.48 6.43 61.37
CA GLN A 112 -23.08 7.22 62.44
C GLN A 112 -22.47 6.79 63.77
N ALA A 113 -21.15 6.96 63.93
CA ALA A 113 -20.47 6.69 65.20
C ALA A 113 -19.09 7.35 65.24
N ALA A 114 -19.04 8.68 65.27
CA ALA A 114 -17.88 9.42 65.80
C ALA A 114 -18.25 10.87 66.12
N ALA A 115 -19.37 11.07 66.82
CA ALA A 115 -19.57 12.28 67.62
C ALA A 115 -18.94 12.04 68.99
N ARG A 116 -18.03 12.93 69.39
CA ARG A 116 -17.36 13.11 70.71
C ARG A 116 -15.87 12.76 70.70
N CYS A 117 -15.04 13.78 70.50
CA CYS A 117 -14.07 14.24 71.50
C CYS A 117 -13.55 15.63 71.14
N SER A 118 -13.34 16.41 72.19
CA SER A 118 -13.16 17.86 72.31
C SER A 118 -11.77 18.40 72.00
N ALA A 119 -11.71 19.60 71.41
CA ALA A 119 -10.77 20.70 71.71
C ALA A 119 -11.25 21.91 70.86
N GLY A 120 -11.79 23.00 71.39
CA GLY A 120 -11.18 23.90 72.37
C GLY A 120 -10.58 25.10 71.65
N ALA A 121 -11.37 26.13 71.31
CA ALA A 121 -10.87 27.46 70.93
C ALA A 121 -11.95 28.56 71.08
N ARG A 122 -11.67 29.55 71.96
CA ARG A 122 -12.39 30.83 72.13
C ARG A 122 -12.06 31.80 70.98
N PRO A 123 -12.96 32.75 70.66
CA PRO A 123 -12.68 34.18 70.91
C PRO A 123 -13.94 34.93 71.41
N SER A 124 -13.92 35.81 72.43
CA SER A 124 -13.41 37.19 72.52
C SER A 124 -13.86 38.13 71.39
N ALA A 125 -14.99 38.79 71.59
CA ALA A 125 -15.24 40.23 71.41
C ALA A 125 -16.60 40.58 72.03
#